data_AF-A0A7S0XUU2-F1
#
_entry.id   AF-A0A7S0XUU2-F1
#
_cell.length_a   1.000
_cell.length_b   1.000
_cell.length_c   1.000
_cell.angle_alpha   90.00
_cell.angle_beta   90.00
_cell.angle_gamma   90.00
#
_symmetry.space_group_name_H-M   'P 1'
#
loop_
_entity.id
_entity.type
_entity.pdbx_description
1 polymer ?
#
loop_
_entity_poly.entity_id
_entity_poly.type
_entity_poly.pdbx_seq_one_letter_code
_entity_poly.pdbx_strand_id
1 'polypeptide(L)'
;VMVSGACIFTDFYVSRDAQKHAKKEYADTSRLMISFDSSAWLFLYHFGVAMFIEDHIDHRRPEAIGYSGSSGGALVAGTLSSGIDAQALSSWVISRCFP
;
A
#
# COMPACT_ATOMS: atom_id res chain seq x y z
N VAL A 1 11.95 -5.61 1.94
CA VAL A 1 10.88 -6.35 1.24
C VAL A 1 11.29 -7.73 0.75
N MET A 2 12.56 -8.04 0.45
CA MET A 2 12.95 -9.47 0.29
C MET A 2 12.67 -10.30 1.54
N VAL A 3 12.87 -9.74 2.75
CA VAL A 3 12.53 -10.43 4.01
C VAL A 3 11.01 -10.54 4.22
N SER A 4 10.25 -9.45 4.06
CA SER A 4 8.78 -9.47 4.23
C SER A 4 8.09 -10.34 3.17
N GLY A 5 8.56 -10.30 1.92
CA GLY A 5 8.14 -11.19 0.85
C GLY A 5 8.53 -12.64 1.13
N ALA A 6 9.76 -12.91 1.59
CA ALA A 6 10.16 -14.26 1.99
C ALA A 6 9.27 -14.79 3.12
N CYS A 7 8.94 -14.00 4.15
CA CYS A 7 8.03 -14.42 5.22
C CYS A 7 6.61 -14.73 4.71
N ILE A 8 6.08 -13.97 3.75
CA ILE A 8 4.78 -14.26 3.15
C ILE A 8 4.85 -15.52 2.27
N PHE A 9 5.92 -15.70 1.49
CA PHE A 9 6.07 -16.86 0.60
C PHE A 9 6.45 -18.16 1.34
N THR A 10 7.09 -18.09 2.51
CA THR A 10 7.45 -19.29 3.30
C THR A 10 6.37 -19.73 4.30
N ASP A 11 5.42 -18.86 4.65
CA ASP A 11 4.32 -19.21 5.58
C ASP A 11 3.26 -20.14 4.94
N PHE A 12 3.27 -20.30 3.61
CA PHE A 12 2.36 -21.22 2.93
C PHE A 12 2.61 -22.71 3.24
N TYR A 13 3.77 -23.08 3.77
CA TYR A 13 4.09 -24.46 4.11
C TYR A 13 3.62 -24.90 5.51
N VAL A 14 3.41 -23.94 6.44
CA VAL A 14 2.98 -24.21 7.83
C VAL A 14 1.51 -23.88 8.05
N SER A 15 0.94 -22.93 7.28
CA SER A 15 -0.33 -22.29 7.60
C SER A 15 -1.60 -22.92 6.97
N ARG A 16 -1.49 -24.00 6.19
CA ARG A 16 -2.66 -24.62 5.53
C ARG A 16 -3.72 -25.13 6.52
N ASP A 17 -3.30 -25.62 7.69
CA ASP A 17 -4.23 -26.06 8.75
C ASP A 17 -4.72 -24.88 9.63
N ALA A 18 -3.90 -23.84 9.80
CA ALA A 18 -4.31 -22.60 10.50
C ALA A 18 -5.36 -21.80 9.70
N GLN A 19 -5.27 -21.77 8.37
CA GLN A 19 -6.21 -21.08 7.48
C GLN A 19 -7.65 -21.62 7.54
N LYS A 20 -7.86 -22.90 7.85
CA LYS A 20 -9.21 -23.49 7.90
C LYS A 20 -10.02 -23.03 9.12
N HIS A 21 -9.36 -22.76 10.25
CA HIS A 21 -10.02 -22.26 11.46
C HIS A 21 -10.16 -20.74 11.48
N ALA A 22 -9.18 -20.00 10.94
CA ALA A 22 -9.23 -18.52 10.88
C ALA A 22 -10.30 -17.97 9.91
N LYS A 23 -10.65 -18.72 8.85
CA LYS A 23 -11.59 -18.25 7.82
C LYS A 23 -13.01 -17.95 8.31
N LYS A 24 -13.44 -18.52 9.44
CA LYS A 24 -14.82 -18.37 9.94
C LYS A 24 -15.02 -17.14 10.84
N GLU A 25 -13.95 -16.61 11.43
CA GLU A 25 -14.00 -15.48 12.37
C GLU A 25 -13.59 -14.15 11.73
N TYR A 26 -12.77 -14.16 10.66
CA TYR A 26 -12.22 -12.94 10.04
C TYR A 26 -13.07 -12.31 8.93
N ALA A 27 -14.18 -12.95 8.54
CA ALA A 27 -14.98 -12.48 7.40
C ALA A 27 -15.69 -11.14 7.65
N ASP A 28 -15.88 -10.74 8.92
CA ASP A 28 -16.68 -9.55 9.27
C ASP A 28 -15.83 -8.28 9.50
N THR A 29 -14.48 -8.41 9.54
CA THR A 29 -13.56 -7.28 9.79
C THR A 29 -12.31 -7.33 8.90
N SER A 30 -12.44 -7.74 7.64
CA SER A 30 -11.30 -7.78 6.73
C SER A 30 -10.92 -6.36 6.26
N ARG A 31 -9.76 -5.87 6.70
CA ARG A 31 -9.16 -4.62 6.21
C ARG A 31 -8.29 -4.90 4.98
N LEU A 32 -8.48 -4.15 3.90
CA LEU A 32 -7.63 -4.22 2.72
C LEU A 32 -6.31 -3.49 2.99
N MET A 33 -5.19 -4.20 2.88
CA MET A 33 -3.86 -3.61 3.01
C MET A 33 -3.21 -3.43 1.64
N ILE A 34 -2.80 -2.20 1.32
CA ILE A 34 -2.12 -1.84 0.08
C ILE A 34 -0.67 -1.47 0.43
N SER A 35 0.28 -2.20 -0.15
CA SER A 35 1.71 -2.06 0.16
C SER A 35 2.47 -1.54 -1.05
N PHE A 36 3.22 -0.45 -0.88
CA PHE A 36 4.09 0.14 -1.90
C PHE A 36 5.55 -0.19 -1.62
N ASP A 37 6.16 -0.98 -2.50
CA ASP A 37 7.57 -1.36 -2.32
C ASP A 37 8.53 -0.18 -2.55
N SER A 38 9.76 -0.33 -2.06
CA SER A 38 10.85 0.58 -2.34
C SER A 38 11.15 0.59 -3.84
N SER A 39 10.94 1.75 -4.46
CA SER A 39 11.02 1.90 -5.92
C SER A 39 12.07 2.93 -6.38
N ALA A 40 12.87 3.49 -5.46
CA ALA A 40 13.72 4.65 -5.75
C ALA A 40 12.93 5.69 -6.58
N TRP A 41 13.48 6.27 -7.64
CA TRP A 41 12.78 7.23 -8.51
C TRP A 41 11.49 6.71 -9.16
N LEU A 42 11.28 5.39 -9.25
CA LEU A 42 10.06 4.82 -9.82
C LEU A 42 8.83 4.98 -8.91
N PHE A 43 8.96 5.61 -7.73
CA PHE A 43 7.77 6.00 -6.92
C PHE A 43 6.83 6.94 -7.68
N LEU A 44 7.30 7.64 -8.72
CA LEU A 44 6.43 8.42 -9.61
C LEU A 44 5.36 7.54 -10.28
N TYR A 45 5.70 6.30 -10.61
CA TYR A 45 4.71 5.33 -11.10
C TYR A 45 3.73 4.91 -10.00
N HIS A 46 4.21 4.74 -8.76
CA HIS A 46 3.36 4.46 -7.61
C HIS A 46 2.37 5.60 -7.32
N PHE A 47 2.72 6.86 -7.59
CA PHE A 47 1.74 7.96 -7.53
C PHE A 47 0.61 7.81 -8.56
N GLY A 48 0.88 7.23 -9.74
CA GLY A 48 -0.15 6.84 -10.70
C GLY A 48 -1.17 5.86 -10.10
N VAL A 49 -0.68 4.86 -9.36
CA VAL A 49 -1.54 3.91 -8.64
C VAL A 49 -2.29 4.61 -7.51
N ALA A 50 -1.67 5.55 -6.80
CA ALA A 50 -2.33 6.33 -5.76
C ALA A 50 -3.50 7.14 -6.32
N MET A 51 -3.34 7.84 -7.45
CA MET A 51 -4.43 8.56 -8.12
C MET A 51 -5.56 7.61 -8.54
N PHE A 52 -5.23 6.41 -9.06
CA PHE A 52 -6.23 5.41 -9.38
C PHE A 52 -7.03 4.98 -8.13
N ILE A 53 -6.35 4.77 -7.00
CA ILE A 53 -6.98 4.44 -5.71
C ILE A 53 -7.87 5.59 -5.25
N GLU A 54 -7.42 6.84 -5.38
CA GLU A 54 -8.19 8.02 -5.01
C GLU A 54 -9.52 8.12 -5.80
N ASP A 55 -9.47 7.81 -7.09
CA ASP A 55 -10.62 7.90 -8.01
C ASP A 55 -11.60 6.72 -7.89
N HIS A 56 -11.11 5.50 -7.61
CA HIS A 56 -11.89 4.26 -7.76
C HIS A 56 -12.16 3.53 -6.46
N ILE A 57 -11.45 3.87 -5.39
CA ILE A 57 -11.57 3.20 -4.09
C ILE A 57 -11.97 4.24 -3.04
N ASP A 58 -12.94 3.90 -2.21
CA ASP A 58 -13.29 4.67 -1.02
C ASP A 58 -12.20 4.57 0.06
N HIS A 59 -11.06 5.20 -0.21
CA HIS A 59 -9.85 5.22 0.60
C HIS A 59 -9.97 6.09 1.86
N ARG A 60 -11.06 6.85 2.00
CA ARG A 60 -11.31 7.74 3.14
C ARG A 60 -11.80 7.00 4.38
N ARG A 61 -11.97 5.68 4.29
CA ARG A 61 -12.40 4.79 5.35
C ARG A 61 -11.19 4.09 5.98
N PRO A 62 -10.54 4.69 7.00
CA PRO A 62 -9.33 4.11 7.61
C PRO A 62 -9.57 2.74 8.25
N GLU A 63 -10.81 2.41 8.61
CA GLU A 63 -11.22 1.10 9.10
C GLU A 63 -11.22 0.02 8.01
N ALA A 64 -11.44 0.41 6.75
CA ALA A 64 -11.56 -0.51 5.62
C ALA A 64 -10.23 -0.70 4.88
N ILE A 65 -9.37 0.32 4.85
CA ILE A 65 -8.11 0.30 4.08
C ILE A 65 -6.92 0.75 4.93
N GLY A 66 -5.79 0.10 4.75
CA GLY A 66 -4.51 0.53 5.31
C GLY A 66 -3.41 0.54 4.26
N TYR A 67 -2.44 1.43 4.45
CA TYR A 67 -1.31 1.61 3.55
C TYR A 67 -0.01 1.32 4.28
N SER A 68 0.93 0.69 3.57
CA SER A 68 2.30 0.55 4.04
C SER A 68 3.26 0.82 2.88
N GLY A 69 4.48 1.21 3.21
CA GLY A 69 5.51 1.37 2.19
C GLY A 69 6.90 1.58 2.76
N SER A 70 7.91 1.50 1.88
CA SER A 70 9.31 1.72 2.23
C SER A 70 9.99 2.66 1.23
N SER A 71 10.92 3.49 1.70
CA SER A 71 11.65 4.46 0.86
C SER A 71 10.67 5.31 0.02
N GLY A 72 10.82 5.37 -1.31
CA GLY A 72 9.86 6.04 -2.21
C GLY A 72 8.41 5.54 -2.07
N GLY A 73 8.20 4.26 -1.76
CA GLY A 73 6.86 3.72 -1.49
C GLY A 73 6.27 4.22 -0.17
N ALA A 74 7.09 4.55 0.83
CA ALA A 74 6.61 5.14 2.09
C ALA A 74 6.04 6.55 1.88
N LEU A 75 6.63 7.31 0.95
CA LEU A 75 6.10 8.62 0.56
C LEU A 75 4.68 8.48 -0.01
N VAL A 76 4.48 7.53 -0.93
CA VAL A 76 3.16 7.27 -1.55
C VAL A 76 2.15 6.76 -0.53
N ALA A 77 2.54 5.78 0.31
CA ALA A 77 1.69 5.26 1.36
C ALA A 77 1.28 6.35 2.38
N GLY A 78 2.21 7.23 2.76
CA GLY A 78 1.95 8.37 3.64
C GLY A 78 1.03 9.41 3.00
N THR A 79 1.13 9.62 1.69
CA THR A 79 0.25 10.52 0.94
C THR A 79 -1.20 10.08 1.05
N LEU A 80 -1.48 8.82 0.69
CA LEU A 80 -2.83 8.25 0.78
C LEU A 80 -3.34 8.19 2.23
N SER A 81 -2.48 7.87 3.19
CA SER A 81 -2.86 7.80 4.60
C SER A 81 -3.17 9.17 5.22
N SER A 82 -2.58 10.24 4.69
CA SER A 82 -2.78 11.62 5.18
C SER A 82 -3.89 12.37 4.46
N GLY A 83 -4.45 11.81 3.39
CA GLY A 83 -5.44 12.47 2.55
C GLY A 83 -4.89 13.64 1.75
N ILE A 84 -3.56 13.70 1.57
CA ILE A 84 -2.92 14.65 0.63
C ILE A 84 -3.19 14.14 -0.78
N ASP A 85 -3.60 15.05 -1.67
CA ASP A 85 -3.83 14.75 -3.08
C ASP A 85 -2.55 14.22 -3.76
N ALA A 86 -2.62 13.00 -4.30
CA ALA A 86 -1.47 12.33 -4.90
C ALA A 86 -0.95 13.09 -6.13
N GLN A 87 -1.83 13.71 -6.91
CA GLN A 87 -1.46 14.49 -8.09
C GLN A 87 -0.67 15.75 -7.71
N ALA A 88 -1.12 16.48 -6.70
CA ALA A 88 -0.49 17.70 -6.22
C ALA A 88 0.92 17.40 -5.68
N LEU A 89 1.07 16.35 -4.88
CA LEU A 89 2.37 16.00 -4.33
C LEU A 89 3.34 15.51 -5.40
N SER A 90 2.90 14.64 -6.31
CA SER A 90 3.75 14.16 -7.41
C SER A 90 4.21 15.30 -8.32
N SER A 91 3.32 16.23 -8.67
CA SER A 91 3.65 17.42 -9.46
C SER A 91 4.66 18.32 -8.73
N TRP A 92 4.48 18.53 -7.42
CA TRP A 92 5.41 19.28 -6.60
C TRP A 92 6.80 18.64 -6.57
N VAL A 93 6.89 17.33 -6.35
CA VAL A 93 8.17 16.60 -6.35
C VAL A 93 8.89 16.74 -7.70
N ILE A 94 8.18 16.51 -8.81
CA ILE A 94 8.75 16.65 -10.15
C ILE A 94 9.31 18.06 -10.36
N SER A 95 8.52 19.09 -10.02
CA SER A 95 8.93 20.49 -10.20
C SER A 95 10.15 20.92 -9.39
N ARG A 96 10.43 20.24 -8.27
CA ARG A 96 11.56 20.55 -7.38
C ARG A 96 12.80 19.71 -7.67
N CYS A 97 12.64 18.55 -8.28
CA CYS A 97 13.73 17.62 -8.54
C CYS A 97 14.24 17.65 -9.98
N PHE A 98 13.42 18.11 -10.94
CA PHE A 98 13.77 18.18 -12.36
C PHE A 98 13.49 19.59 -12.91
N PRO A 99 14.41 20.56 -12.67
CA PRO A 99 14.28 21.92 -13.17
C PRO A 99 14.43 22.01 -14.70
#